data_AF-A0A813L2T7-F1
#
_entry.id   AF-A0A813L2T7-F1
#
_cell.length_a   1.000
_cell.length_b   1.000
_cell.length_c   1.000
_cell.angle_alpha   90.00
_cell.angle_beta   90.00
_cell.angle_gamma   90.00
#
_symmetry.space_group_name_H-M   'P 1'
#
loop_
_entity.id
_entity.type
_entity.pdbx_description
1 polymer ?
#
loop_
_entity_poly.entity_id
_entity_poly.type
_entity_poly.pdbx_seq_one_letter_code
_entity_poly.pdbx_strand_id
1 'polypeptide(L)'
;MPRLLELFSETGSVGHSLRARGWEVTGVDLDPKTGATIITDVGSWDPTAHEPGYFQCVWASCPCTVYSIALATTSTPRNLEGADMLAQKVQNITEYHKPLAGHFIENPQTGALKDEGSCERSTVSRYILL
;
A
#
# COMPACT_ATOMS: atom_id res chain seq x y z
N MET A 1 -21.76 -5.38 0.64
CA MET A 1 -20.62 -6.11 1.24
C MET A 1 -19.44 -5.13 1.29
N PRO A 2 -18.71 -4.99 2.40
CA PRO A 2 -17.60 -4.04 2.47
C PRO A 2 -16.43 -4.48 1.58
N ARG A 3 -15.76 -3.51 0.96
CA ARG A 3 -14.69 -3.72 -0.01
C ARG A 3 -13.35 -3.18 0.46
N LEU A 4 -12.30 -3.98 0.29
CA LEU A 4 -10.91 -3.63 0.52
C LEU A 4 -10.18 -3.50 -0.82
N LEU A 5 -9.40 -2.42 -0.96
CA LEU A 5 -8.30 -2.34 -1.89
C LEU A 5 -7.01 -2.67 -1.16
N GLU A 6 -6.31 -3.73 -1.57
CA GLU A 6 -5.05 -4.18 -0.97
C GLU A 6 -3.92 -3.96 -1.98
N LEU A 7 -3.13 -2.90 -1.78
CA LEU A 7 -1.99 -2.54 -2.60
C LEU A 7 -0.73 -3.24 -2.08
N PHE A 8 0.10 -3.74 -3.00
CA PHE A 8 1.24 -4.60 -2.67
C PHE A 8 0.78 -5.81 -1.85
N SER A 9 -0.24 -6.50 -2.38
CA SER A 9 -0.94 -7.52 -1.59
C SER A 9 -0.06 -8.71 -1.23
N GLU A 10 1.03 -8.97 -1.96
CA GLU A 10 1.90 -10.14 -1.79
C GLU A 10 1.06 -11.42 -1.58
N THR A 11 1.31 -12.19 -0.52
CA THR A 11 0.53 -13.39 -0.20
C THR A 11 -0.89 -13.11 0.32
N GLY A 12 -1.26 -11.85 0.50
CA GLY A 12 -2.61 -11.40 0.85
C GLY A 12 -3.01 -11.71 2.29
N SER A 13 -2.10 -11.60 3.26
CA SER A 13 -2.39 -11.94 4.67
C SER A 13 -3.57 -11.14 5.26
N VAL A 14 -3.62 -9.83 4.96
CA VAL A 14 -4.71 -8.95 5.41
C VAL A 14 -5.97 -9.25 4.60
N GLY A 15 -5.85 -9.39 3.28
CA GLY A 15 -6.93 -9.81 2.40
C GLY A 15 -7.56 -11.15 2.82
N HIS A 16 -6.77 -12.13 3.22
CA HIS A 16 -7.22 -13.44 3.71
C HIS A 16 -8.08 -13.26 4.97
N SER A 17 -7.59 -12.49 5.94
CA SER A 17 -8.29 -12.20 7.19
C SER A 17 -9.62 -11.47 6.99
N LEU A 18 -9.71 -10.59 5.98
CA LEU A 18 -10.91 -9.81 5.65
C LEU A 18 -11.89 -10.63 4.78
N ARG A 19 -11.41 -11.42 3.83
CA ARG A 19 -12.24 -12.39 3.08
C ARG A 19 -12.94 -13.36 4.02
N ALA A 20 -12.23 -13.89 5.03
CA ALA A 20 -12.82 -14.76 6.06
C ALA A 20 -13.93 -14.09 6.90
N ARG A 21 -13.97 -12.75 6.91
CA ARG A 21 -15.01 -11.92 7.56
C ARG A 21 -16.07 -11.42 6.58
N GLY A 22 -16.10 -11.94 5.36
CA GLY A 22 -17.08 -11.59 4.33
C GLY A 22 -16.82 -10.25 3.63
N TRP A 23 -15.57 -9.79 3.55
CA TRP A 23 -15.20 -8.64 2.72
C TRP A 23 -14.86 -9.08 1.30
N GLU A 24 -15.19 -8.23 0.33
CA GLU A 24 -14.63 -8.35 -1.02
C GLU A 24 -13.25 -7.70 -1.05
N VAL A 25 -12.25 -8.42 -1.56
CA VAL A 25 -10.87 -7.93 -1.58
C VAL A 25 -10.37 -7.87 -3.02
N THR A 26 -9.95 -6.66 -3.42
CA THR A 26 -9.24 -6.40 -4.68
C THR A 26 -7.77 -6.21 -4.35
N GLY A 27 -6.96 -7.24 -4.63
CA GLY A 27 -5.51 -7.18 -4.48
C GLY A 27 -4.84 -6.65 -5.75
N VAL A 28 -3.85 -5.78 -5.59
CA VAL A 28 -3.00 -5.27 -6.68
C VAL A 28 -1.55 -5.62 -6.36
N ASP A 29 -0.92 -6.41 -7.23
CA ASP A 29 0.47 -6.81 -7.09
C ASP A 29 1.13 -7.03 -8.46
N LEU A 30 2.45 -6.87 -8.53
CA LEU A 30 3.21 -7.10 -9.75
C LEU A 30 3.50 -8.60 -9.96
N ASP A 31 3.69 -9.37 -8.90
CA ASP A 31 4.05 -10.79 -9.02
C ASP A 31 2.80 -11.65 -9.28
N PRO A 32 2.67 -12.30 -10.46
CA PRO A 32 1.53 -13.17 -10.76
C PRO A 32 1.37 -14.36 -9.81
N LYS A 33 2.40 -14.72 -9.03
CA LYS A 33 2.36 -15.84 -8.08
C LYS A 33 1.61 -15.51 -6.79
N THR A 34 1.32 -14.24 -6.54
CA THR A 34 0.63 -13.73 -5.36
C THR A 34 -0.84 -14.13 -5.30
N GLY A 35 -1.46 -14.37 -6.47
CA GLY A 35 -2.90 -14.55 -6.57
C GLY A 35 -3.70 -13.24 -6.41
N ALA A 36 -3.05 -12.09 -6.62
CA ALA A 36 -3.72 -10.80 -6.64
C ALA A 36 -4.79 -10.72 -7.74
N THR A 37 -5.83 -9.93 -7.49
CA THR A 37 -6.96 -9.76 -8.42
C THR A 37 -6.51 -9.02 -9.69
N ILE A 38 -5.59 -8.07 -9.54
CA ILE A 38 -5.03 -7.26 -10.61
C ILE A 38 -3.51 -7.45 -10.58
N ILE A 39 -2.97 -8.03 -11.65
CA ILE A 39 -1.52 -8.23 -11.80
C ILE A 39 -0.92 -7.04 -12.55
N THR A 40 -0.35 -6.09 -11.82
CA THR A 40 0.26 -4.87 -12.37
C THR A 40 1.19 -4.21 -11.35
N ASP A 41 2.14 -3.42 -11.84
CA ASP A 41 2.91 -2.52 -10.99
C ASP A 41 1.99 -1.42 -10.43
N VAL A 42 2.00 -1.24 -9.11
CA VAL A 42 1.16 -0.24 -8.40
C VAL A 42 1.50 1.19 -8.82
N GLY A 43 2.76 1.48 -9.14
CA GLY A 43 3.21 2.76 -9.67
C GLY A 43 2.49 3.13 -10.97
N SER A 44 2.33 2.15 -11.85
CA SER A 44 1.67 2.29 -13.17
C SER A 44 0.15 2.07 -13.16
N TRP A 45 -0.42 1.53 -12.08
CA TRP A 45 -1.84 1.20 -12.04
C TRP A 45 -2.74 2.44 -12.15
N ASP A 46 -3.83 2.31 -12.91
CA ASP A 46 -4.86 3.33 -13.05
C ASP A 46 -5.99 3.11 -12.02
N PRO A 47 -6.09 3.95 -10.98
CA PRO A 47 -7.12 3.79 -9.95
C PRO A 47 -8.53 4.10 -10.48
N THR A 48 -8.67 4.77 -11.64
CA THR A 48 -9.99 5.15 -12.18
C THR A 48 -10.79 3.98 -12.72
N ALA A 49 -10.19 2.77 -12.76
CA ALA A 49 -10.91 1.52 -12.98
C ALA A 49 -12.02 1.26 -11.94
N HIS A 50 -11.96 1.92 -10.78
CA HIS A 50 -13.02 1.89 -9.77
C HIS A 50 -13.40 3.31 -9.34
N GLU A 51 -14.70 3.61 -9.35
CA GLU A 51 -15.23 4.92 -8.96
C GLU A 51 -14.82 5.34 -7.52
N PRO A 52 -14.71 6.64 -7.21
CA PRO A 52 -14.55 7.12 -5.85
C PRO A 52 -15.64 6.60 -4.90
N GLY A 53 -15.26 6.20 -3.68
CA GLY A 53 -16.17 5.61 -2.69
C GLY A 53 -16.48 4.13 -2.92
N TYR A 54 -15.96 3.50 -3.99
CA TYR A 54 -16.14 2.08 -4.26
C TYR A 54 -15.56 1.20 -3.14
N PHE A 55 -14.37 1.54 -2.65
CA PHE A 55 -13.69 0.85 -1.55
C PHE A 55 -14.04 1.47 -0.20
N GLN A 56 -14.27 0.63 0.81
CA GLN A 56 -14.51 1.09 2.18
C GLN A 56 -13.20 1.23 2.95
N CYS A 57 -12.17 0.46 2.59
CA CYS A 57 -10.85 0.53 3.19
C CYS A 57 -9.76 0.39 2.11
N VAL A 58 -8.64 1.09 2.28
CA VAL A 58 -7.41 0.85 1.53
C VAL A 58 -6.33 0.36 2.49
N TRP A 59 -5.67 -0.72 2.14
CA TRP A 59 -4.48 -1.23 2.82
C TRP A 59 -3.31 -1.23 1.84
N ALA A 60 -2.16 -0.70 2.24
CA ALA A 60 -0.95 -0.73 1.45
C ALA A 60 0.22 -1.25 2.29
N SER A 61 0.83 -2.35 1.86
CA SER A 61 2.07 -2.88 2.44
C SER A 61 3.25 -2.46 1.57
N CYS A 62 3.58 -1.16 1.60
CA CYS A 62 4.59 -0.58 0.72
C CYS A 62 5.93 -1.33 0.85
N PRO A 63 6.64 -1.56 -0.28
CA PRO A 63 7.91 -2.28 -0.27
C PRO A 63 8.94 -1.54 0.60
N CYS A 64 9.29 -2.17 1.71
CA CYS A 64 10.14 -1.61 2.76
C CYS A 64 11.64 -1.85 2.53
N THR A 65 12.01 -2.59 1.49
CA THR A 65 13.41 -2.97 1.19
C THR A 65 14.31 -1.78 0.95
N VAL A 66 13.76 -0.67 0.43
CA VAL A 66 14.52 0.56 0.18
C VAL A 66 14.64 1.44 1.44
N TYR A 67 13.66 1.36 2.33
CA TYR A 67 13.62 2.09 3.61
C TYR A 67 14.29 1.33 4.76
N SER A 68 14.56 0.02 4.61
CA SER A 68 15.16 -0.82 5.63
C SER A 68 16.61 -0.43 5.93
N ILE A 69 16.86 0.09 7.13
CA ILE A 69 18.21 0.36 7.65
C ILE A 69 19.06 -0.92 7.67
N ALA A 70 18.45 -2.10 7.86
CA ALA A 70 19.15 -3.38 7.91
C ALA A 70 19.78 -3.78 6.55
N LEU A 71 19.24 -3.27 5.43
CA LEU A 71 19.78 -3.49 4.09
C LEU A 71 20.73 -2.37 3.63
N ALA A 72 20.89 -1.31 4.43
CA ALA A 72 21.76 -0.17 4.10
C ALA A 72 23.25 -0.53 3.99
N THR A 73 23.64 -1.72 4.46
CA THR A 73 25.00 -2.28 4.35
C THR A 73 25.21 -3.13 3.09
N THR A 74 24.15 -3.38 2.30
CA THR A 74 24.26 -4.13 1.05
C THR A 74 24.77 -3.23 -0.08
N SER A 75 25.57 -3.78 -1.00
CA SER A 75 26.20 -3.02 -2.10
C SER A 75 25.22 -2.51 -3.18
N THR A 76 23.91 -2.71 -2.98
CA THR A 76 22.86 -2.28 -3.90
C THR A 76 22.55 -0.80 -3.64
N PRO A 77 22.65 0.09 -4.65
CA PRO A 77 22.26 1.48 -4.49
C PRO A 77 20.80 1.59 -4.03
N ARG A 78 20.56 2.36 -2.96
CA ARG A 78 19.20 2.65 -2.50
C ARG A 78 18.51 3.60 -3.47
N ASN A 79 17.39 3.18 -4.05
CA ASN A 79 16.55 4.03 -4.89
C ASN A 79 15.46 4.73 -4.06
N LEU A 80 15.88 5.67 -3.20
CA LEU A 80 14.96 6.41 -2.31
C LEU A 80 13.90 7.16 -3.12
N GLU A 81 14.30 7.80 -4.22
CA GLU A 81 13.39 8.51 -5.12
C GLU A 81 12.27 7.61 -5.67
N GLY A 82 12.62 6.39 -6.10
CA GLY A 82 11.63 5.41 -6.54
C GLY A 82 10.66 4.99 -5.42
N ALA A 83 11.16 4.88 -4.20
CA ALA A 83 10.35 4.53 -3.04
C ALA A 83 9.38 5.66 -2.67
N ASP A 84 9.85 6.92 -2.71
CA ASP A 84 9.03 8.10 -2.45
C ASP A 84 7.94 8.29 -3.51
N MET A 85 8.26 8.06 -4.79
CA MET A 85 7.27 8.07 -5.86
C MET A 85 6.17 7.03 -5.64
N LEU A 86 6.51 5.83 -5.15
CA LEU A 86 5.53 4.80 -4.82
C LEU A 86 4.68 5.18 -3.60
N ALA A 87 5.29 5.75 -2.56
CA ALA A 87 4.56 6.25 -1.40
C ALA A 87 3.57 7.35 -1.80
N GLN A 88 4.00 8.30 -2.63
CA GLN A 88 3.14 9.35 -3.17
C GLN A 88 2.02 8.77 -4.03
N LYS A 89 2.31 7.76 -4.86
CA LYS A 89 1.29 7.07 -5.66
C LYS A 89 0.22 6.44 -4.77
N VAL A 90 0.59 5.78 -3.67
CA VAL A 90 -0.37 5.20 -2.71
C VAL A 90 -1.24 6.28 -2.08
N GLN A 91 -0.66 7.42 -1.71
CA GLN A 91 -1.43 8.56 -1.20
C GLN A 91 -2.44 9.03 -2.24
N ASN A 92 -2.02 9.25 -3.49
CA ASN A 92 -2.90 9.70 -4.57
C ASN A 92 -4.05 8.71 -4.84
N ILE A 93 -3.77 7.41 -4.85
CA ILE A 93 -4.79 6.34 -5.00
C ILE A 93 -5.80 6.42 -3.85
N THR A 94 -5.30 6.56 -2.62
CA THR A 94 -6.12 6.63 -1.41
C THR A 94 -7.02 7.86 -1.41
N GLU A 95 -6.47 9.03 -1.77
CA GLU A 95 -7.20 10.29 -1.89
C GLU A 95 -8.27 10.23 -2.97
N TYR A 96 -7.99 9.57 -4.10
CA TYR A 96 -8.96 9.37 -5.16
C TYR A 96 -10.14 8.52 -4.68
N HIS A 97 -9.88 7.39 -4.03
CA HIS A 97 -10.94 6.47 -3.61
C HIS A 97 -11.73 6.93 -2.38
N LYS A 98 -11.19 7.84 -1.56
CA LYS A 98 -11.86 8.39 -0.36
C LYS A 98 -12.50 7.30 0.51
N PRO A 99 -11.72 6.32 1.01
CA PRO A 99 -12.28 5.17 1.71
C PRO A 99 -13.02 5.58 2.97
N LEU A 100 -14.28 5.17 3.09
CA LEU A 100 -15.19 5.58 4.16
C LEU A 100 -14.70 5.18 5.57
N ALA A 101 -14.02 4.04 5.69
CA ALA A 101 -13.49 3.54 6.95
C ALA A 101 -12.02 3.93 7.19
N GLY A 102 -11.41 4.68 6.26
CA GLY A 102 -10.00 5.11 6.32
C GLY A 102 -9.04 4.22 5.54
N HIS A 103 -7.76 4.45 5.75
CA HIS A 103 -6.68 3.72 5.08
C HIS A 103 -5.53 3.41 6.04
N PHE A 104 -4.79 2.36 5.70
CA PHE A 104 -3.63 1.89 6.44
C PHE A 104 -2.45 1.76 5.48
N ILE A 105 -1.33 2.36 5.86
CA ILE A 105 -0.05 2.19 5.16
C ILE A 105 0.89 1.54 6.18
N GLU A 106 1.26 0.30 5.91
CA GLU A 106 2.15 -0.50 6.74
C GLU A 106 3.58 -0.39 6.22
N ASN A 107 4.51 -0.19 7.15
CA ASN A 107 5.94 -0.11 6.90
C ASN A 107 6.68 -0.52 8.18
N PRO A 108 7.83 -1.23 8.10
CA PRO A 108 8.61 -1.61 9.27
C PRO A 108 9.03 -0.41 10.11
N GLN A 109 8.98 -0.54 11.44
CA GLN A 109 9.33 0.50 12.42
C GLN A 109 10.75 1.06 12.25
N THR A 110 11.66 0.27 11.68
CA THR A 110 13.05 0.65 11.35
C THR A 110 13.19 1.34 9.97
N GLY A 111 12.10 1.62 9.27
CA GLY A 111 12.10 2.28 7.97
C GLY A 111 12.35 3.79 8.06
N ALA A 112 13.09 4.35 7.10
CA ALA A 112 13.38 5.79 6.99
C ALA A 112 12.16 6.64 6.54
N LEU A 113 11.03 6.02 6.15
CA LEU A 113 9.82 6.71 5.68
C LEU A 113 9.31 7.81 6.65
N LYS A 114 9.55 7.64 7.95
CA LYS A 114 9.18 8.61 9.00
C LYS A 114 10.02 9.89 9.00
N ASP A 115 11.19 9.87 8.37
CA ASP A 115 12.19 10.93 8.42
C ASP A 115 12.19 11.81 7.15
N GLU A 116 11.52 11.38 6.06
CA GLU A 116 11.65 12.03 4.73
C GLU A 116 10.60 13.13 4.42
N GLY A 117 9.78 13.53 5.39
CA GLY A 117 8.93 14.73 5.31
C GLY A 117 7.82 14.73 4.25
N SER A 118 7.74 13.73 3.37
CA SER A 118 6.72 13.57 2.31
C SER A 118 5.34 13.12 2.81
N CYS A 119 5.20 12.96 4.12
CA CYS A 119 4.00 12.51 4.79
C CYS A 119 3.42 13.65 5.64
N GLU A 120 2.77 14.62 4.99
CA GLU A 120 1.93 15.56 5.73
C GLU A 120 0.63 14.89 6.19
N ARG A 121 0.32 15.10 7.47
CA ARG A 121 -0.72 14.43 8.25
C ARG A 121 -2.12 14.65 7.64
N SER A 122 -2.55 13.74 6.79
CA SER A 122 -3.97 13.52 6.48
C SER A 122 -4.68 12.93 7.70
N THR A 123 -5.76 13.58 8.13
CA THR A 123 -6.53 13.35 9.38
C THR A 123 -7.09 11.93 9.57
N VAL A 124 -6.92 11.03 8.60
CA VAL A 124 -7.44 9.64 8.62
C VAL A 124 -6.38 8.60 8.25
N SER A 125 -5.10 8.96 8.29
CA SER A 125 -4.01 8.00 8.05
C SER A 125 -3.60 7.35 9.37
N ARG A 126 -3.95 6.07 9.57
CA ARG A 126 -3.39 5.27 10.67
C ARG A 126 -2.18 4.51 10.14
N TYR A 127 -1.00 5.07 10.37
CA TYR A 127 0.26 4.35 10.18
C TYR A 127 0.32 3.21 11.19
N ILE A 128 0.35 1.97 10.69
CA ILE A 128 0.71 0.82 11.50
C ILE A 128 2.20 0.60 11.25
N LEU A 129 3.02 1.13 12.15
CA LEU A 129 4.43 0.77 12.24
C LEU A 129 4.50 -0.54 13.04
N LEU A 130 4.94 -1.63 12.41
CA LEU A 130 5.23 -2.91 13.07
C LEU A 130 6.72 -3.02 13.39
#